data_AF-A0A7X6LXI8-F1
#
_entry.id   AF-A0A7X6LXI8-F1
#
_cell.length_a   1.000
_cell.length_b   1.000
_cell.length_c   1.000
_cell.angle_alpha   90.00
_cell.angle_beta   90.00
_cell.angle_gamma   90.00
#
_symmetry.space_group_name_H-M   'P 1'
#
loop_
_entity.id
_entity.type
_entity.pdbx_description
1 polymer ?
#
loop_
_entity_poly.entity_id
_entity_poly.type
_entity_poly.pdbx_seq_one_letter_code
_entity_poly.pdbx_strand_id
1 'polypeptide(L)' 'MIDLDDEALTLAAKELGTTTKKDTVNAALRFVAERRRRVEEILNDPYGFGVGPDIGDSEVMRGARR' A
#
# COMPACT_ATOMS: atom_id res chain seq x y z
N MET A 1 24.24 18.81 5.90
CA MET A 1 23.28 19.22 4.85
C MET A 1 23.02 17.98 4.01
N ILE A 2 21.76 17.60 3.81
CA ILE A 2 21.40 16.44 2.96
C ILE A 2 21.15 16.99 1.57
N ASP A 3 21.78 16.36 0.57
CA ASP A 3 21.52 16.69 -0.83
C ASP A 3 20.25 15.98 -1.30
N LEU A 4 19.39 16.70 -2.00
CA LEU A 4 18.09 16.22 -2.45
C LEU A 4 17.92 16.57 -3.92
N ASP A 5 17.46 15.59 -4.68
CA ASP A 5 17.05 15.79 -6.06
C ASP A 5 15.78 16.66 -6.11
N ASP A 6 15.92 17.87 -6.63
CA ASP A 6 14.84 18.86 -6.74
C ASP A 6 13.77 18.46 -7.75
N GLU A 7 14.10 17.68 -8.78
CA GLU A 7 13.13 17.17 -9.75
C GLU A 7 12.27 16.09 -9.11
N ALA A 8 12.90 15.12 -8.44
CA ALA A 8 12.20 14.08 -7.69
C ALA A 8 11.30 14.68 -6.60
N LEU A 9 11.78 15.73 -5.92
CA LEU A 9 11.01 16.42 -4.89
C LEU A 9 9.80 17.16 -5.47
N THR A 10 9.94 17.77 -6.65
CA THR A 10 8.85 18.45 -7.35
C THR A 10 7.78 17.46 -7.81
N LEU A 11 8.19 16.30 -8.32
CA LEU A 11 7.26 15.24 -8.71
C LEU A 11 6.51 14.70 -7.48
N ALA A 12 7.23 14.38 -6.41
CA ALA A 12 6.62 13.92 -5.17
C ALA A 12 5.64 14.96 -4.58
N ALA A 13 5.96 16.25 -4.67
CA ALA A 13 5.06 17.31 -4.19
C ALA A 13 3.74 17.35 -4.95
N LYS A 14 3.78 17.16 -6.27
CA LYS A 14 2.57 17.09 -7.12
C LYS A 14 1.72 15.86 -6.79
N GLU A 15 2.34 14.69 -6.67
CA GLU A 15 1.64 13.44 -6.36
C GLU A 15 1.03 13.45 -4.95
N LEU A 16 1.74 14.03 -3.98
CA LEU A 16 1.31 14.06 -2.58
C LEU A 16 0.48 15.30 -2.23
N GLY A 17 0.34 16.27 -3.14
CA GLY A 17 -0.41 17.51 -2.93
C GLY A 17 0.21 18.45 -1.89
N THR A 18 1.52 18.41 -1.70
CA THR A 18 2.24 19.22 -0.71
C THR A 18 2.85 20.47 -1.32
N THR A 19 2.98 21.53 -0.53
CA THR A 19 3.46 22.85 -0.99
C THR A 19 4.85 23.20 -0.51
N THR A 20 5.36 22.54 0.54
CA THR A 20 6.71 22.79 1.07
C THR A 20 7.59 21.55 0.94
N LYS A 21 8.90 21.76 0.73
CA LYS A 21 9.90 20.69 0.65
C LYS A 21 9.85 19.76 1.87
N LYS A 22 9.71 20.33 3.07
CA LYS A 22 9.63 19.58 4.34
C LYS A 22 8.37 18.71 4.39
N ASP A 23 7.23 19.24 3.96
CA ASP A 23 5.98 18.48 3.97
C ASP A 23 6.03 17.35 2.95
N THR A 24 6.59 17.60 1.76
CA THR A 24 6.80 16.57 0.74
C THR A 24 7.67 15.42 1.27
N VAL A 25 8.81 15.73 1.89
CA VAL A 25 9.71 14.71 2.44
C VAL A 25 9.01 13.90 3.54
N ASN A 26 8.34 14.58 4.47
CA ASN A 26 7.64 13.88 5.56
C ASN A 26 6.48 13.02 5.05
N ALA A 27 5.71 13.52 4.08
CA ALA A 27 4.61 12.78 3.47
C ALA A 27 5.12 11.56 2.69
N ALA A 28 6.21 11.72 1.91
CA ALA A 28 6.82 10.63 1.16
C ALA A 28 7.34 9.52 2.08
N LEU A 29 8.02 9.87 3.17
CA LEU A 29 8.53 8.91 4.16
C LEU A 29 7.39 8.12 4.81
N ARG A 30 6.31 8.81 5.22
CA ARG A 30 5.11 8.14 5.75
C ARG A 30 4.47 7.24 4.72
N PHE A 31 4.33 7.70 3.48
CA PHE A 31 3.73 6.94 2.39
C PHE A 31 4.49 5.62 2.14
N VAL A 32 5.82 5.65 2.14
CA VAL A 32 6.65 4.44 1.97
C VAL A 32 6.48 3.49 3.15
N ALA A 33 6.50 4.00 4.38
CA ALA A 33 6.28 3.17 5.57
C ALA A 33 4.90 2.50 5.56
N GLU A 34 3.84 3.26 5.26
CA GLU A 34 2.47 2.74 5.18
C GLU A 34 2.28 1.79 3.99
N ARG A 35 2.93 2.06 2.85
CA ARG A 35 2.95 1.14 1.71
C ARG A 35 3.55 -0.21 2.10
N ARG A 36 4.67 -0.20 2.83
CA ARG A 36 5.32 -1.44 3.30
C ARG A 36 4.41 -2.20 4.27
N ARG A 37 3.82 -1.50 5.23
CA ARG A 37 2.89 -2.07 6.21
C ARG A 37 1.71 -2.77 5.54
N ARG A 38 1.04 -2.11 4.58
CA ARG A 38 -0.08 -2.71 3.84
C ARG A 38 0.30 -3.98 3.09
N VAL A 39 1.48 -4.02 2.49
CA VAL A 39 1.99 -5.22 1.80
C VAL A 39 2.25 -6.35 2.80
N GLU A 40 2.86 -6.04 3.94
CA GLU A 40 3.10 -7.03 4.99
C GLU A 40 1.80 -7.55 5.61
N GLU A 41 0.81 -6.69 5.81
CA GLU A 41 -0.53 -7.10 6.27
C GLU A 41 -1.16 -8.12 5.30
N ILE A 42 -1.10 -7.87 3.99
CA ILE A 42 -1.60 -8.82 2.98
C ILE A 42 -0.80 -10.12 2.97
N LEU A 43 0.53 -10.06 3.07
CA LEU A 43 1.39 -11.25 3.02
C LEU A 43 1.26 -12.14 4.26
N ASN A 44 0.98 -11.53 5.42
CA ASN A 44 0.83 -12.24 6.69
C ASN A 44 -0.61 -12.75 6.91
N ASP A 45 -1.58 -12.22 6.17
CA ASP A 45 -2.94 -12.77 6.14
C ASP A 45 -2.96 -14.04 5.28
N PRO A 46 -3.26 -15.23 5.86
CA PRO A 46 -3.37 -16.48 5.11
C PRO A 46 -4.40 -16.43 3.96
N TYR A 47 -5.32 -15.46 4.01
CA TYR A 47 -6.38 -15.25 3.03
C TYR A 47 -6.24 -13.93 2.25
N GLY A 48 -5.13 -13.20 2.43
CA GLY A 48 -4.93 -11.84 1.91
C GLY A 48 -4.95 -11.72 0.38
N PHE A 49 -4.77 -12.84 -0.33
CA PHE A 49 -4.88 -12.91 -1.79
C PHE A 49 -6.26 -13.35 -2.30
N GLY A 50 -7.30 -13.29 -1.46
CA GLY A 50 -8.67 -13.62 -1.83
C GLY A 50 -8.97 -15.12 -1.91
N VAL A 51 -8.05 -15.95 -1.44
CA VAL A 51 -8.30 -17.37 -1.19
C VAL A 51 -8.74 -17.53 0.25
N GLY A 52 -10.02 -17.26 0.54
CA GLY A 52 -10.61 -17.52 1.84
C GLY A 52 -10.51 -18.99 2.26
N PRO A 53 -10.67 -19.31 3.55
CA PRO A 53 -10.61 -20.69 4.04
C PRO A 53 -11.66 -21.59 3.37
N ASP A 54 -12.75 -20.97 2.95
CA ASP A 54 -13.92 -21.55 2.32
C ASP A 54 -13.73 -21.87 0.83
N ILE A 55 -12.69 -21.36 0.18
CA ILE A 55 -12.39 -21.68 -1.22
C ILE A 55 -12.06 -23.18 -1.40
N GLY A 56 -11.58 -23.86 -0.36
CA GLY A 56 -11.41 -25.31 -0.34
C GLY A 56 -12.68 -26.10 0.02
N ASP A 57 -13.75 -25.43 0.47
CA ASP A 57 -14.95 -26.08 0.97
C ASP A 57 -15.95 -26.39 -0.15
N SER A 58 -16.18 -27.69 -0.39
CA SER A 58 -17.09 -28.17 -1.43
C SER A 58 -18.56 -27.80 -1.19
N GLU A 59 -19.00 -27.62 0.07
CA GLU A 59 -20.37 -27.17 0.39
C GLU A 59 -20.55 -25.69 0.02
N VAL A 60 -19.58 -24.84 0.39
CA VAL A 60 -19.59 -23.41 0.05
C VAL A 60 -19.57 -23.20 -1.47
N MET A 61 -18.70 -23.94 -2.18
CA MET A 61 -18.65 -23.91 -3.65
C MET A 61 -19.97 -24.35 -4.31
N ARG A 62 -20.68 -25.33 -3.72
CA ARG A 62 -22.00 -25.75 -4.20
C ARG A 62 -23.07 -24.68 -3.99
N GLY A 63 -23.01 -23.95 -2.87
CA GLY A 63 -23.93 -22.86 -2.54
C GLY A 63 -23.80 -21.66 -3.48
N ALA A 64 -22.58 -21.30 -3.89
CA ALA A 64 -22.30 -20.16 -4.75
C ALA A 64 -22.74 -20.33 -6.23
N ARG A 65 -23.03 -21.56 -6.66
CA ARG A 65 -23.46 -21.89 -8.05
C ARG A 65 -24.97 -21.77 -8.28
N ARG A 66 -25.76 -21.39 -7.27
CA ARG A 66 -27.22 -21.26 -7.36
C ARG A 66 -27.66 -19.86 -7.74
#